data_AF-A0A4Q7UIL0-F1
#
_entry.id   AF-A0A4Q7UIL0-F1
#
_cell.length_a   1.000
_cell.length_b   1.000
_cell.length_c   1.000
_cell.angle_alpha   90.00
_cell.angle_beta   90.00
_cell.angle_gamma   90.00
#
_symmetry.space_group_name_H-M   'P 1'
#
loop_
_entity.id
_entity.type
_entity.pdbx_description
1 polymer ?
#
loop_
_entity_poly.entity_id
_entity_poly.type
_entity_poly.pdbx_seq_one_letter_code
_entity_poly.pdbx_strand_id
1 'polypeptide(L)' 'MGWDECLPELLAHLGEMGLVGLVKIDGEREHKPWTVVISGEGLDGASIRVDGNSLDYCLRHAIAALREHFPGELALD' A
#
# COMPACT_ATOMS: atom_id res chain seq x y z
N MET A 1 -12.96 4.63 9.88
CA MET A 1 -12.59 5.66 8.89
C MET A 1 -12.36 4.95 7.57
N GLY A 2 -12.62 5.61 6.44
CA GLY A 2 -12.30 5.02 5.14
C GLY A 2 -10.78 5.07 4.92
N TRP A 3 -10.17 4.07 4.30
CA TRP A 3 -8.73 4.10 3.99
C TRP A 3 -8.33 5.34 3.17
N ASP A 4 -9.26 5.89 2.43
CA ASP A 4 -9.13 7.13 1.66
C ASP A 4 -8.73 8.33 2.55
N GLU A 5 -9.20 8.34 3.81
CA GLU A 5 -8.92 9.39 4.80
C GLU A 5 -7.56 9.21 5.48
N CYS A 6 -6.98 8.01 5.43
CA CYS A 6 -5.71 7.67 6.07
C CYS A 6 -4.56 7.47 5.08
N LEU A 7 -4.81 7.67 3.78
CA LEU A 7 -3.82 7.43 2.74
C LEU A 7 -2.58 8.36 2.86
N PRO A 8 -2.72 9.68 3.08
CA PRO A 8 -1.57 10.55 3.27
C PRO A 8 -0.69 10.13 4.45
N GLU A 9 -1.29 9.77 5.58
CA GLU A 9 -0.60 9.33 6.79
C GLU A 9 0.13 8.00 6.56
N LEU A 10 -0.52 7.05 5.88
CA LEU A 10 0.12 5.80 5.46
C LEU A 10 1.34 6.07 4.59
N LEU A 11 1.21 6.93 3.57
CA LEU A 11 2.32 7.23 2.67
C LEU A 11 3.47 7.95 3.38
N ALA A 12 3.17 8.84 4.34
CA ALA A 12 4.17 9.47 5.19
C ALA A 12 4.89 8.44 6.05
N HIS A 13 4.16 7.54 6.71
CA HIS A 13 4.72 6.47 7.54
C HIS A 13 5.63 5.53 6.73
N LEU A 14 5.22 5.15 5.51
CA LEU A 14 6.08 4.39 4.60
C LEU A 14 7.39 5.12 4.32
N GLY A 15 7.34 6.44 4.12
CA GLY A 15 8.54 7.26 3.93
C GLY A 15 9.46 7.29 5.17
N GLU A 16 8.88 7.35 6.37
CA GLU A 16 9.62 7.28 7.64
C GLU A 16 10.31 5.91 7.83
N MET A 17 9.68 4.84 7.34
CA MET A 17 10.26 3.49 7.28
C MET A 17 11.33 3.32 6.18
N GLY A 18 11.63 4.36 5.40
CA GLY A 18 12.55 4.28 4.26
C GLY A 18 12.00 3.50 3.07
N LEU A 19 10.68 3.31 3.01
CA LEU A 19 9.98 2.64 1.92
C LEU A 19 9.41 3.66 0.92
N VAL A 20 9.11 3.16 -0.27
CA VAL A 20 8.41 3.87 -1.33
C VAL A 20 6.99 3.35 -1.39
N GLY A 21 6.01 4.23 -1.17
CA GLY A 21 4.59 3.95 -1.40
C GLY A 21 4.08 4.63 -2.67
N LEU A 22 3.33 3.91 -3.50
CA LEU A 22 2.67 4.45 -4.69
C LEU A 22 1.23 3.95 -4.76
N VAL A 23 0.30 4.89 -4.95
CA VAL A 23 -1.09 4.61 -5.30
C VAL A 23 -1.37 5.18 -6.68
N LYS A 24 -1.97 4.37 -7.53
CA LYS A 24 -2.31 4.71 -8.91
C LYS A 24 -3.76 4.29 -9.20
N ILE A 25 -4.45 5.11 -9.98
CA ILE A 25 -5.65 4.72 -10.73
C ILE A 25 -5.36 4.79 -12.23
N ASP A 26 -5.73 3.75 -12.95
CA ASP A 26 -5.57 3.61 -14.41
C ASP A 26 -6.96 3.66 -15.06
N GLY A 27 -7.31 4.82 -15.63
CA GLY A 27 -8.63 5.05 -16.22
C GLY A 27 -8.90 4.26 -17.51
N GLU A 28 -7.86 3.70 -18.13
CA GLU A 28 -7.98 2.88 -19.33
C GLU A 28 -8.27 1.41 -19.01
N ARG A 29 -8.08 0.98 -17.75
CA ARG A 29 -8.34 -0.40 -17.32
C ARG A 29 -9.82 -0.59 -17.00
N GLU A 30 -10.47 -1.47 -17.76
CA GLU A 30 -11.85 -1.90 -17.47
C GLU A 30 -11.96 -2.75 -16.20
N HIS A 31 -10.89 -3.47 -15.83
CA HIS A 31 -10.83 -4.32 -14.64
C HIS A 31 -9.59 -3.99 -13.82
N LYS A 32 -9.75 -3.96 -12.49
CA LYS A 32 -8.70 -3.64 -11.51
C LYS A 32 -7.95 -2.34 -11.85
N PRO A 33 -8.64 -1.18 -11.94
CA PRO A 33 -8.01 0.08 -12.28
C PRO A 33 -7.08 0.61 -11.18
N TRP A 34 -7.26 0.17 -9.93
CA TRP A 34 -6.42 0.60 -8.82
C TRP A 34 -5.19 -0.28 -8.66
N THR A 35 -4.05 0.36 -8.43
CA THR A 35 -2.78 -0.29 -8.09
C THR A 35 -2.20 0.36 -6.83
N VAL A 36 -1.81 -0.45 -5.86
CA VAL A 36 -0.91 -0.04 -4.75
C VAL A 36 0.42 -0.77 -4.92
N VAL A 37 1.52 -0.04 -4.82
CA VAL A 37 2.89 -0.58 -4.80
C VAL A 37 3.59 -0.10 -3.54
N ILE A 38 4.28 -1.02 -2.86
CA ILE A 38 5.22 -0.73 -1.79
C ILE A 38 6.53 -1.42 -2.10
N SER A 39 7.63 -0.69 -2.06
CA SER A 39 8.97 -1.19 -2.38
C SER A 39 10.03 -0.49 -1.54
N GLY A 40 11.24 -1.04 -1.45
CA GLY A 40 12.37 -0.37 -0.80
C GLY A 40 13.38 -1.38 -0.28
N GLU A 41 14.54 -0.90 0.18
CA GLU A 41 15.58 -1.76 0.77
C GLU A 41 15.08 -2.51 2.00
N GLY A 42 14.16 -1.91 2.79
CA GLY A 42 13.53 -2.57 3.94
C GLY A 42 12.71 -3.82 3.60
N LEU A 43 12.40 -4.05 2.32
CA LEU A 43 11.73 -5.27 1.83
C LEU A 43 12.72 -6.27 1.21
N ASP A 44 14.03 -6.16 1.46
CA ASP A 44 15.08 -7.03 0.91
C ASP A 44 15.04 -7.13 -0.63
N GLY A 45 14.71 -6.02 -1.29
CA GLY A 45 14.56 -5.97 -2.75
C GLY A 45 13.25 -6.56 -3.29
N ALA A 46 12.36 -7.04 -2.43
CA ALA A 46 10.99 -7.40 -2.79
C ALA A 46 10.11 -6.16 -2.98
N SER A 47 8.97 -6.36 -3.63
CA SER A 47 7.92 -5.34 -3.72
C SER A 47 6.55 -5.96 -3.51
N ILE A 48 5.70 -5.25 -2.80
CA ILE A 48 4.28 -5.58 -2.64
C ILE A 48 3.55 -4.84 -3.76
N ARG A 49 2.81 -5.58 -4.58
CA ARG A 49 1.94 -5.01 -5.62
C ARG A 49 0.54 -5.59 -5.48
N VAL A 50 -0.45 -4.73 -5.35
CA VAL A 50 -1.86 -5.12 -5.34
C VAL A 50 -2.63 -4.37 -6.40
N ASP A 51 -3.26 -5.11 -7.31
CA ASP A 51 -4.20 -4.61 -8.32
C ASP A 51 -5.64 -4.99 -7.91
N GLY A 52 -6.57 -4.05 -7.97
CA GLY A 52 -7.93 -4.24 -7.45
C GLY A 52 -8.98 -3.30 -8.02
N ASN A 53 -10.25 -3.67 -7.84
CA ASN A 53 -11.40 -2.90 -8.34
C ASN A 53 -11.73 -1.67 -7.46
N SER A 54 -11.15 -1.58 -6.27
CA SER A 54 -11.30 -0.44 -5.37
C SER A 54 -9.98 -0.13 -4.67
N LEU A 55 -9.80 1.14 -4.27
CA LEU A 55 -8.67 1.57 -3.47
C LEU A 55 -8.62 0.82 -2.12
N ASP A 56 -9.75 0.73 -1.42
CA ASP A 56 -9.90 0.00 -0.17
C ASP A 56 -9.42 -1.46 -0.26
N TYR A 57 -9.78 -2.18 -1.34
CA TYR A 57 -9.30 -3.55 -1.54
C TYR A 57 -7.77 -3.58 -1.63
N CYS A 58 -7.19 -2.69 -2.43
CA CYS A 58 -5.75 -2.66 -2.63
C CYS A 58 -5.00 -2.32 -1.34
N LEU A 59 -5.47 -1.32 -0.59
CA LEU A 59 -4.85 -0.89 0.66
C LEU A 59 -4.91 -1.97 1.74
N ARG A 60 -6.07 -2.60 1.95
CA ARG A 60 -6.21 -3.70 2.93
C ARG A 60 -5.23 -4.84 2.67
N HIS A 61 -5.10 -5.27 1.41
CA HIS A 61 -4.21 -6.37 1.05
C HIS A 61 -2.74 -5.95 1.07
N ALA A 62 -2.41 -4.73 0.64
CA ALA A 62 -1.04 -4.23 0.70
C ALA A 62 -0.54 -4.11 2.14
N ILE A 63 -1.39 -3.65 3.05
CA ILE A 63 -1.07 -3.50 4.48
C ILE A 63 -1.01 -4.86 5.16
N ALA A 64 -1.89 -5.79 4.81
CA ALA A 64 -1.79 -7.17 5.28
C ALA A 64 -0.44 -7.79 4.89
N ALA A 65 -0.03 -7.65 3.63
CA ALA A 65 1.29 -8.11 3.17
C ALA A 65 2.42 -7.38 3.89
N LEU A 66 2.31 -6.06 4.09
CA LEU A 66 3.33 -5.28 4.77
C LEU A 66 3.50 -5.70 6.24
N ARG A 67 2.41 -6.06 6.93
CA ARG A 67 2.43 -6.58 8.30
C ARG A 67 3.16 -7.92 8.43
N GLU A 68 3.18 -8.74 7.37
CA GLU A 68 3.95 -9.99 7.35
C GLU A 68 5.46 -9.71 7.31
N HIS A 69 5.88 -8.62 6.66
CA HIS A 69 7.28 -8.20 6.60
C HIS A 69 7.73 -7.43 7.84
N PHE A 70 6.83 -6.65 8.46
CA PHE A 70 7.13 -5.80 9.62
C PHE A 70 6.17 -6.08 10.79
N PRO A 71 6.32 -7.20 11.50
CA PRO A 71 5.46 -7.55 12.63
C PRO A 71 5.68 -6.57 13.79
N GLY A 72 4.81 -5.58 13.93
CA GLY A 72 4.79 -4.62 15.05
C GLY A 72 4.91 -3.14 14.67
N GLU A 73 5.19 -2.79 13.41
CA GLU A 73 5.39 -1.40 12.98
C GLU A 73 4.13 -0.73 12.39
N LEU A 74 3.04 -1.47 12.15
CA LEU A 74 1.83 -0.96 11.50
C LEU A 74 0.62 -0.99 12.45
N ALA A 75 0.62 -0.07 13.41
CA ALA A 75 -0.56 0.27 14.21
C ALA A 75 -1.46 1.26 13.44
N LEU A 76 -1.96 0.83 12.28
CA LEU A 76 -3.02 1.53 11.55
C LEU A 76 -4.31 0.74 11.78
N ASP A 77 -5.19 1.28 12.64
CA ASP A 77 -6.51 0.76 12.98
C ASP A 77 -7.60 1.27 12.01
#